data_AF-A0A2D5UBV7-F1
#
_entry.id   AF-A0A2D5UBV7-F1
#
_cell.length_a   1.000
_cell.length_b   1.000
_cell.length_c   1.000
_cell.angle_alpha   90.00
_cell.angle_beta   90.00
_cell.angle_gamma   90.00
#
_symmetry.space_group_name_H-M   'P 1'
#
loop_
_entity.id
_entity.type
_entity.pdbx_description
1 polymer ?
#
loop_
_entity_poly.entity_id
_entity_poly.type
_entity_poly.pdbx_seq_one_letter_code
_entity_poly.pdbx_strand_id
1 'polypeptide(L)' 'MLDIEDLKKTKLGPFVNKCLKHRAPDPAFHAMQGHNEDLSKAMYIAWGAVFNTGAVDHKLKEIIRVQLSRAADCNY' A
#
# COMPACT_ATOMS: atom_id res chain seq x y z
N MET A 1 13.68 -8.92 2.18
CA MET A 1 12.26 -8.62 1.89
C MET A 1 11.50 -9.91 2.14
N LEU A 2 10.43 -9.90 2.94
CA LEU A 2 9.66 -11.13 3.17
C LEU A 2 8.90 -11.49 1.90
N ASP A 3 8.80 -12.78 1.59
CA ASP A 3 7.95 -13.23 0.49
C ASP A 3 6.47 -13.17 0.88
N ILE A 4 5.60 -13.28 -0.13
CA ILE A 4 4.15 -13.16 0.06
C ILE A 4 3.59 -14.26 0.96
N GLU A 5 4.15 -15.47 0.92
CA GLU A 5 3.66 -16.59 1.73
C GLU A 5 4.04 -16.44 3.20
N ASP A 6 5.20 -15.87 3.49
CA ASP A 6 5.62 -15.53 4.84
C ASP A 6 4.81 -14.36 5.40
N LEU A 7 4.54 -13.34 4.59
CA LEU A 7 3.71 -12.20 5.00
C LEU A 7 2.28 -12.63 5.35
N LYS A 8 1.72 -13.62 4.64
CA LYS A 8 0.40 -14.19 4.95
C LYS A 8 0.32 -14.83 6.33
N LYS A 9 1.45 -15.32 6.88
CA LYS A 9 1.52 -15.94 8.22
C LYS A 9 1.58 -14.90 9.34
N THR A 10 1.87 -13.64 9.03
CA THR A 10 1.94 -12.54 10.00
C THR A 10 0.58 -11.88 10.24
N LYS A 11 0.52 -10.84 11.10
CA LYS A 11 -0.71 -10.02 11.26
C LYS A 11 -1.08 -9.22 10.00
N LEU A 12 -0.21 -9.20 8.98
CA LEU A 12 -0.49 -8.58 7.68
C LEU A 12 -1.34 -9.45 6.74
N GLY A 13 -1.49 -10.75 7.02
CA GLY A 13 -2.13 -11.70 6.10
C GLY A 13 -3.51 -11.28 5.56
N PRO A 14 -4.44 -10.75 6.37
CA PRO A 14 -5.72 -10.26 5.86
C PRO A 14 -5.57 -9.12 4.84
N PHE A 15 -4.61 -8.21 5.05
CA PHE A 15 -4.35 -7.09 4.15
C PHE A 15 -3.67 -7.56 2.86
N VAL A 16 -2.67 -8.44 2.97
CA VAL A 16 -1.98 -9.05 1.82
C VAL A 16 -2.97 -9.77 0.91
N ASN A 17 -3.87 -10.58 1.47
CA ASN A 17 -4.89 -11.28 0.69
C ASN A 17 -5.84 -10.32 -0.03
N LYS A 18 -6.18 -9.20 0.61
CA LYS A 18 -7.01 -8.15 0.00
C LYS A 18 -6.27 -7.45 -1.14
N CYS A 19 -4.99 -7.12 -0.96
CA CYS A 19 -4.14 -6.54 -2.02
C CYS A 19 -4.02 -7.48 -3.21
N LEU A 20 -3.78 -8.77 -2.98
CA LEU A 20 -3.69 -9.77 -4.06
C LEU A 20 -5.00 -9.91 -4.85
N LYS A 21 -6.14 -9.86 -4.15
CA LYS A 21 -7.47 -9.93 -4.78
C LYS A 21 -7.79 -8.69 -5.63
N HIS A 22 -7.53 -7.51 -5.10
CA HIS A 22 -7.95 -6.25 -5.73
C HIS A 22 -6.87 -5.58 -6.57
N ARG A 23 -5.62 -6.07 -6.47
CA ARG A 23 -4.41 -5.46 -7.05
C ARG A 23 -4.22 -3.99 -6.61
N ALA A 24 -4.61 -3.67 -5.37
CA ALA A 24 -4.55 -2.33 -4.80
C ALA A 24 -4.46 -2.32 -3.26
N PRO A 25 -3.47 -1.61 -2.65
CA PRO A 25 -2.26 -1.13 -3.30
C PRO A 25 -1.47 -2.31 -3.91
N ASP A 26 -0.43 -2.00 -4.68
CA ASP A 26 0.41 -3.03 -5.30
C ASP A 26 0.86 -4.09 -4.25
N PRO A 27 0.77 -5.40 -4.55
CA PRO A 27 1.11 -6.44 -3.59
C PRO A 27 2.54 -6.35 -3.02
N ALA A 28 3.49 -5.77 -3.76
CA ALA A 28 4.85 -5.55 -3.28
C ALA A 28 4.93 -4.49 -2.15
N PHE A 29 3.88 -3.69 -1.94
CA PHE A 29 3.77 -2.75 -0.82
C PHE A 29 4.06 -3.41 0.53
N HIS A 30 3.41 -4.56 0.80
CA HIS A 30 3.62 -5.32 2.02
C HIS A 30 4.96 -6.05 2.02
N ALA A 31 5.50 -6.43 0.86
CA ALA A 31 6.83 -7.02 0.78
C ALA A 31 7.91 -6.05 1.25
N MET A 32 7.86 -4.79 0.79
CA MET A 32 8.83 -3.77 1.17
C MET A 32 8.75 -3.42 2.67
N GLN A 33 7.54 -3.19 3.19
CA GLN A 33 7.34 -2.72 4.56
C GLN A 33 7.18 -3.84 5.60
N GLY A 34 6.98 -5.08 5.17
CA GLY A 34 6.58 -6.19 6.04
C GLY A 34 7.62 -6.63 7.06
N HIS A 35 8.86 -6.15 6.93
CA HIS A 35 9.88 -6.27 7.99
C HIS A 35 9.47 -5.52 9.28
N ASN A 36 8.57 -4.54 9.18
CA ASN A 36 7.91 -3.88 10.30
C ASN A 36 6.38 -3.97 10.11
N GLU A 37 5.79 -4.99 10.71
CA GLU A 37 4.37 -5.31 10.53
C GLU A 37 3.43 -4.20 11.03
N ASP A 38 3.77 -3.49 12.10
CA ASP A 38 2.94 -2.39 12.61
C ASP A 38 2.95 -1.19 11.67
N LEU A 39 4.13 -0.82 11.17
CA LEU A 39 4.26 0.23 10.17
C LEU A 39 3.48 -0.13 8.89
N SER A 40 3.68 -1.33 8.36
CA SER A 40 3.02 -1.77 7.12
C SER A 40 1.50 -1.76 7.26
N LYS A 41 0.97 -2.21 8.42
CA LYS A 41 -0.45 -2.14 8.73
C LYS A 41 -0.95 -0.72 8.83
N ALA A 42 -0.26 0.15 9.56
CA ALA A 42 -0.64 1.55 9.74
C ALA A 42 -0.70 2.28 8.39
N MET A 43 0.30 2.07 7.53
CA MET A 43 0.34 2.66 6.19
C MET A 43 -0.78 2.15 5.29
N TYR A 44 -1.10 0.84 5.32
CA TYR A 44 -2.25 0.29 4.56
C TYR A 44 -3.58 0.94 4.98
N ILE A 45 -3.79 1.09 6.29
CA ILE A 45 -5.01 1.72 6.83
C ILE A 45 -5.09 3.18 6.41
N ALA A 46 -3.99 3.93 6.56
CA ALA A 46 -3.91 5.33 6.15
C ALA A 46 -4.21 5.49 4.65
N TRP A 47 -3.56 4.69 3.80
CA TRP A 47 -3.82 4.64 2.36
C TRP A 47 -5.31 4.36 2.07
N GLY A 48 -5.90 3.37 2.73
CA GLY A 48 -7.32 3.06 2.56
C GLY A 48 -8.22 4.24 2.91
N ALA A 49 -7.98 4.88 4.05
CA ALA A 49 -8.79 5.97 4.56
C ALA A 49 -8.73 7.23 3.67
N VAL A 50 -7.53 7.63 3.23
CA VAL A 50 -7.35 8.89 2.49
C VAL A 50 -7.40 8.70 0.98
N PHE A 51 -6.80 7.63 0.47
CA PHE A 51 -6.61 7.41 -0.95
C PHE A 51 -7.78 6.67 -1.57
N ASN A 52 -8.18 5.54 -0.98
CA ASN A 52 -9.25 4.72 -1.52
C ASN A 52 -10.63 5.33 -1.22
N THR A 53 -10.90 5.74 0.02
CA THR A 53 -12.24 6.21 0.43
C THR A 53 -12.32 7.70 0.81
N GLY A 54 -11.22 8.44 0.74
CA GLY A 54 -11.19 9.84 1.18
C GLY A 54 -12.02 10.80 0.31
N ALA A 55 -12.37 11.95 0.88
CA ALA A 55 -13.30 12.93 0.31
C ALA A 55 -12.84 13.65 -0.97
N VAL A 56 -11.54 13.63 -1.26
CA VAL A 56 -11.00 14.21 -2.50
C VAL A 56 -11.24 13.26 -3.66
N ASP A 57 -11.61 13.81 -4.82
CA ASP A 57 -11.79 13.06 -6.06
C ASP A 57 -10.59 12.13 -6.34
N HIS A 58 -10.88 10.90 -6.76
CA HIS A 58 -9.86 9.88 -6.93
C HIS A 58 -8.87 10.23 -8.06
N LYS A 59 -9.35 10.82 -9.16
CA LYS A 59 -8.48 11.25 -10.26
C LYS A 59 -7.54 12.37 -9.81
N LEU A 60 -8.02 13.31 -9.01
CA LEU A 60 -7.17 14.35 -8.44
C LEU A 60 -6.09 13.77 -7.50
N LYS A 61 -6.45 12.81 -6.64
CA LYS A 61 -5.49 12.12 -5.77
C LYS A 61 -4.38 11.41 -6.55
N GLU A 62 -4.72 10.72 -7.65
CA GLU A 62 -3.73 10.09 -8.54
C GLU A 62 -2.81 11.11 -9.23
N ILE A 63 -3.35 12.23 -9.72
CA ILE A 63 -2.54 13.30 -10.32
C ILE A 63 -1.51 13.82 -9.32
N ILE A 64 -1.93 14.12 -8.08
CA ILE A 64 -1.05 14.57 -7.01
C ILE A 64 0.01 13.50 -6.69
N ARG A 65 -0.39 12.24 -6.56
CA ARG A 65 0.52 11.12 -6.26
C ARG A 65 1.62 10.99 -7.31
N VAL A 66 1.27 11.00 -8.61
CA VAL A 66 2.25 10.89 -9.70
C VAL A 66 3.18 12.10 -9.75
N GLN A 67 2.67 13.31 -9.53
CA GLN A 67 3.50 14.52 -9.48
C GLN A 67 4.50 14.46 -8.31
N LEU A 68 4.05 14.03 -7.12
CA LEU A 68 4.92 13.84 -5.96
C LEU A 68 5.98 12.77 -6.21
N SER A 69 5.62 11.62 -6.79
CA SER A 69 6.58 10.56 -7.13
C SER A 69 7.66 11.08 -8.08
N ARG A 70 7.30 11.83 -9.12
CA ARG A 70 8.28 12.42 -10.06
C ARG A 70 9.18 13.46 -9.39
N ALA A 71 8.62 14.31 -8.54
CA ALA A 71 9.39 15.31 -7.80
C ALA A 71 10.39 14.68 -6.83
N ALA A 72 10.07 13.49 -6.31
CA ALA A 72 10.91 12.72 -5.40
C ALA A 72 11.83 11.70 -6.11
N ASP A 73 11.84 11.65 -7.44
CA ASP A 73 12.52 10.60 -8.24
C ASP A 73 12.18 9.17 -7.77
N CYS A 74 10.92 8.96 -7.39
CA CYS A 74 10.42 7.66 -6.95
C CYS A 74 9.96 6.84 -8.16
N ASN A 75 10.70 5.76 -8.44
CA ASN A 75 10.51 4.88 -9.60
C ASN A 75 9.71 3.61 -9.31
N TYR A 76 9.22 3.45 -8.08
CA TYR A 76 8.26 2.41 -7.70
C TYR A 76 6.84 2.81 -8.12
#